data_AF-A0A3N5HH65-F1
#
_entry.id   AF-A0A3N5HH65-F1
#
_cell.length_a   1.000
_cell.length_b   1.000
_cell.length_c   1.000
_cell.angle_alpha   90.00
_cell.angle_beta   90.00
_cell.angle_gamma   90.00
#
_symmetry.space_group_name_H-M   'P 1'
#
loop_
_entity.id
_entity.type
_entity.pdbx_description
1 polymer ?
#
loop_
_entity_poly.entity_id
_entity_poly.type
_entity_poly.pdbx_seq_one_letter_code
_entity_poly.pdbx_strand_id
1 'polypeptide(L)'
;MTRRWLWLLAAALLVIAAAWLVRIPEARAPLARPEVEMPRQLRPQERQRMLARLRPPVVDAGVHRNEVRDPMLAALSASGAGSGVVLEVNALRNSPLGELLLQCLAAREGRGNALEALQRMGIDPLRDVDRVGITEHGIVVSGDFHRANWEGLLGSATGTPYGEQGQITAVDPRAEGGGTLIATRWGDSL
;
A
#
# COMPACT_ATOMS: atom_id res chain seq x y z
N MET A 1 -53.06 23.72 -31.30
CA MET A 1 -51.95 23.00 -30.65
C MET A 1 -52.10 23.10 -29.14
N THR A 2 -52.04 21.99 -28.41
CA THR A 2 -52.24 21.99 -26.95
C THR A 2 -51.00 22.49 -26.22
N ARG A 3 -51.16 23.16 -25.08
CA ARG A 3 -50.08 23.75 -24.26
C ARG A 3 -48.94 22.76 -23.95
N ARG A 4 -49.22 21.46 -23.90
CA ARG A 4 -48.25 20.38 -23.70
C ARG A 4 -47.25 20.23 -24.87
N TRP A 5 -47.68 20.47 -26.10
CA TRP A 5 -46.83 20.38 -27.29
C TRP A 5 -45.80 21.52 -27.35
N LEU A 6 -46.17 22.71 -26.88
CA LEU A 6 -45.26 23.84 -26.73
C LEU A 6 -44.15 23.55 -25.72
N TRP A 7 -44.47 22.90 -24.60
CA TRP A 7 -43.47 22.48 -23.61
C TRP A 7 -42.52 21.41 -24.14
N LEU A 8 -43.03 20.45 -24.93
CA LEU A 8 -42.19 19.41 -25.55
C LEU A 8 -41.22 20.02 -26.57
N LEU A 9 -41.67 20.98 -27.38
CA LEU A 9 -40.81 21.71 -28.30
C LEU A 9 -39.74 22.53 -27.57
N ALA A 10 -40.11 23.22 -26.50
CA ALA A 10 -39.16 23.97 -25.68
C ALA A 10 -38.11 23.06 -25.03
N ALA A 11 -38.52 21.91 -24.50
CA ALA A 11 -37.60 20.92 -23.92
C ALA A 11 -36.65 20.34 -24.98
N ALA A 12 -37.16 19.99 -26.16
CA ALA A 12 -36.33 19.52 -27.26
C ALA A 12 -35.29 20.57 -27.69
N LEU A 13 -35.69 21.83 -27.77
CA LEU A 13 -34.79 22.93 -28.11
C LEU A 13 -33.67 23.11 -27.06
N LEU A 14 -34.00 23.01 -25.78
CA LEU A 14 -33.02 23.10 -24.68
C LEU A 14 -32.00 21.93 -24.71
N VAL A 15 -32.46 20.70 -24.99
CA VAL A 15 -31.57 19.54 -25.10
C VAL A 15 -30.60 19.70 -26.28
N ILE A 16 -31.09 20.19 -27.42
CA ILE A 16 -30.25 20.47 -28.60
C ILE A 16 -29.20 21.55 -28.27
N ALA A 17 -29.60 22.62 -27.59
CA ALA A 17 -28.68 23.70 -27.19
C ALA A 17 -27.60 23.21 -26.21
N ALA A 18 -27.97 22.37 -25.23
CA ALA A 18 -27.01 21.77 -24.30
C ALA A 18 -26.01 20.86 -25.01
N ALA A 19 -26.49 19.99 -25.91
CA ALA A 19 -25.63 19.10 -26.70
C ALA A 19 -24.66 19.88 -27.61
N TRP A 20 -25.08 21.05 -28.11
CA TRP A 20 -24.24 21.94 -28.88
C TRP A 20 -23.16 22.61 -28.03
N LEU A 21 -23.50 23.10 -26.84
CA LEU A 21 -22.55 23.72 -25.90
C LEU A 21 -21.45 22.75 -25.45
N VAL A 22 -21.81 21.49 -25.16
CA VAL A 22 -20.83 20.45 -24.79
C VAL A 22 -19.84 20.15 -25.92
N ARG A 23 -20.21 20.44 -27.17
CA ARG A 23 -19.35 20.23 -28.34
C ARG A 23 -18.28 21.30 -28.53
N ILE A 24 -18.36 22.42 -27.82
CA ILE A 24 -17.38 23.50 -27.91
C ILE A 24 -16.18 23.11 -27.05
N PRO A 25 -15.01 22.80 -27.64
CA PRO A 25 -13.83 22.48 -26.87
C PRO A 25 -13.40 23.73 -26.10
N GLU A 26 -13.38 23.65 -24.78
CA GLU A 26 -12.75 24.67 -23.96
C GLU A 26 -11.26 24.71 -24.31
N ALA A 27 -10.78 25.88 -24.73
CA ALA A 27 -9.37 26.11 -24.93
C ALA A 27 -8.68 26.02 -23.56
N ARG A 28 -8.15 24.84 -23.23
CA ARG A 28 -7.25 24.68 -22.09
C ARG A 28 -6.03 25.53 -22.38
N ALA A 29 -5.87 26.62 -21.65
CA ALA A 29 -4.63 27.37 -21.66
C ALA A 29 -3.48 26.37 -21.40
N PRO A 30 -2.46 26.30 -22.27
CA PRO A 30 -1.33 25.44 -22.00
C PRO A 30 -0.74 25.88 -20.65
N LEU A 31 -0.67 24.92 -19.71
CA LEU A 31 0.07 25.14 -18.48
C LEU A 31 1.49 25.50 -18.89
N ALA A 32 1.88 26.76 -18.69
CA ALA A 32 3.25 27.19 -18.87
C ALA A 32 4.10 26.35 -17.92
N ARG A 33 4.71 25.28 -18.45
CA ARG A 33 5.67 24.49 -17.69
C ARG A 33 6.88 25.40 -17.53
N PRO A 34 7.24 25.81 -16.31
CA PRO A 34 8.50 26.52 -16.13
C PRO A 34 9.60 25.62 -16.69
N GLU A 35 10.45 26.19 -17.54
CA GLU A 35 11.62 25.50 -18.06
C GLU A 35 12.59 25.34 -16.89
N VAL A 36 12.52 24.19 -16.23
CA VAL A 36 13.41 23.85 -15.12
C VAL A 36 14.67 23.26 -15.73
N GLU A 37 15.77 24.01 -15.67
CA GLU A 37 17.08 23.50 -16.06
C GLU A 37 17.51 22.42 -15.05
N MET A 38 17.58 21.17 -15.51
CA MET A 38 18.10 20.06 -14.72
C MET A 38 19.63 20.20 -14.62
N PRO A 39 20.21 20.41 -13.42
CA PRO A 39 21.64 20.55 -13.28
C PRO A 39 22.36 19.29 -13.74
N ARG A 40 23.31 19.41 -14.68
CA ARG A 40 24.14 18.29 -15.14
C ARG A 40 25.15 17.82 -14.09
N GLN A 41 25.41 18.64 -13.08
CA GLN A 41 26.32 18.36 -11.98
C GLN A 41 25.71 18.86 -10.67
N LEU A 42 26.03 18.17 -9.57
CA LEU A 42 25.66 18.60 -8.22
C LEU A 42 26.28 19.97 -7.91
N ARG A 43 25.45 20.94 -7.53
CA ARG A 43 25.94 22.22 -7.03
C ARG A 43 26.66 22.01 -5.68
N PRO A 44 27.64 22.85 -5.32
CA PRO A 44 28.39 22.69 -4.07
C PRO A 44 27.51 22.59 -2.81
N GLN A 45 26.43 23.38 -2.76
CA GLN A 45 25.46 23.35 -1.65
C GLN A 45 24.62 22.06 -1.63
N GLU A 46 24.32 21.47 -2.78
CA GLU A 46 23.59 20.19 -2.88
C GLU A 46 24.50 19.04 -2.47
N ARG A 47 25.78 19.10 -2.86
CA ARG A 47 26.81 18.16 -2.42
C ARG A 47 26.98 18.19 -0.91
N GLN A 48 27.04 19.37 -0.29
CA GLN A 48 27.10 19.51 1.18
C GLN A 48 25.86 18.90 1.86
N ARG A 49 24.66 19.16 1.34
CA ARG A 49 23.42 18.57 1.86
C ARG A 49 23.38 17.05 1.72
N MET A 50 23.82 16.52 0.58
CA MET A 50 23.95 15.07 0.37
C MET A 50 24.93 14.45 1.37
N LEU A 51 26.12 15.05 1.54
CA LEU A 51 27.12 14.57 2.49
C LEU A 51 26.64 14.67 3.94
N ALA A 52 25.86 15.69 4.29
CA ALA A 52 25.27 15.83 5.61
C ALA A 52 24.27 14.71 5.94
N ARG A 53 23.54 14.20 4.94
CA ARG A 53 22.60 13.08 5.09
C ARG A 53 23.28 11.72 5.24
N LEU A 54 24.52 11.59 4.80
CA LEU A 54 25.31 10.36 5.00
C LEU A 54 25.73 10.16 6.46
N ARG A 55 25.65 11.22 7.28
CA ARG A 55 25.84 11.11 8.72
C ARG A 55 24.46 10.88 9.35
N PRO A 56 24.20 9.73 9.97
CA PRO A 56 22.98 9.58 10.76
C PRO A 56 22.97 10.69 11.81
N PRO A 57 21.82 11.35 12.05
CA PRO A 57 21.74 12.32 13.13
C PRO A 57 22.15 11.62 14.43
N VAL A 58 23.07 12.22 15.19
CA VAL A 58 23.30 11.82 16.57
C VAL A 58 22.07 12.28 17.34
N VAL A 59 21.08 11.40 17.42
CA VAL A 59 19.94 11.61 18.30
C VAL A 59 20.44 11.28 19.70
N ASP A 60 20.69 12.31 20.50
CA ASP A 60 20.81 12.17 21.94
C ASP A 60 19.46 11.63 22.44
N ALA A 61 19.41 10.34 22.77
CA ALA A 61 18.20 9.64 23.20
C ALA A 61 17.83 10.05 24.63
N GLY A 62 17.57 11.34 24.82
CA GLY A 62 17.03 11.88 26.06
C GLY A 62 15.65 11.30 26.31
N VAL A 63 15.56 10.52 27.40
CA VAL A 63 14.35 9.93 28.00
C VAL A 63 13.63 8.92 27.11
N HIS A 64 13.56 7.67 27.57
CA HIS A 64 12.66 6.65 27.02
C HIS A 64 11.22 7.14 27.15
N ARG A 65 10.70 7.79 26.12
CA ARG A 65 9.27 7.82 25.91
C ARG A 65 8.84 6.38 25.66
N ASN A 66 7.79 5.95 26.36
CA ASN A 66 6.92 4.89 25.88
C ASN A 66 6.27 5.38 24.57
N GLU A 67 7.08 5.49 23.51
CA GLU A 67 6.57 5.66 22.16
C GLU A 67 5.88 4.36 21.83
N VAL A 68 4.60 4.46 21.50
CA VAL A 68 3.84 3.38 20.88
C VAL A 68 4.62 3.02 19.61
N ARG A 69 5.47 1.99 19.70
CA ARG A 69 6.27 1.53 18.58
C ARG A 69 5.31 0.93 17.58
N ASP A 70 5.45 1.35 16.33
CA ASP A 70 4.77 0.72 15.22
C ASP A 70 4.97 -0.80 15.32
N PRO A 71 3.88 -1.59 15.41
CA PRO A 71 3.98 -3.04 15.62
C PRO A 71 4.81 -3.74 14.54
N MET A 72 4.77 -3.24 13.30
CA MET A 72 5.56 -3.79 12.22
C MET A 72 7.05 -3.46 12.38
N LEU A 73 7.39 -2.22 12.76
CA LEU A 73 8.80 -1.88 13.04
C LEU A 73 9.35 -2.64 14.25
N ALA A 74 8.51 -2.87 15.27
CA ALA A 74 8.86 -3.71 16.40
C ALA A 74 9.15 -5.16 15.95
N ALA A 75 8.27 -5.74 15.13
CA ALA A 75 8.47 -7.08 14.57
C ALA A 75 9.74 -7.18 13.71
N LEU A 76 10.00 -6.19 12.86
CA LEU A 76 11.20 -6.15 12.03
C LEU A 76 12.47 -6.07 12.90
N SER A 77 12.47 -5.24 13.95
CA SER A 77 13.60 -5.11 14.87
C SER A 77 13.86 -6.36 15.72
N ALA A 78 12.82 -7.15 16.00
CA ALA A 78 12.94 -8.39 16.76
C ALA A 78 13.66 -9.50 15.98
N SER A 79 13.66 -9.43 14.64
CA SER A 79 14.32 -10.43 13.79
C SER A 79 15.86 -10.35 13.79
N GLY A 80 16.45 -9.32 14.40
CA GLY A 80 17.90 -9.17 14.53
C GLY A 80 18.43 -7.87 13.91
N ALA A 81 19.74 -7.62 14.06
CA ALA A 81 20.42 -6.49 13.45
C ALA A 81 20.64 -6.78 11.96
N GLY A 82 19.71 -6.34 11.10
CA GLY A 82 19.77 -6.51 9.66
C GLY A 82 19.08 -5.37 8.92
N SER A 83 19.40 -5.20 7.64
CA SER A 83 18.69 -4.23 6.80
C SER A 83 17.31 -4.78 6.42
N GLY A 84 16.27 -4.00 6.65
CA GLY A 84 14.90 -4.32 6.28
C GLY A 84 14.34 -3.28 5.33
N VAL A 85 13.60 -3.72 4.32
CA VAL A 85 12.87 -2.83 3.42
C VAL A 85 11.39 -2.93 3.74
N VAL A 86 10.76 -1.78 4.01
CA VAL A 86 9.32 -1.68 4.19
C VAL A 86 8.70 -1.10 2.92
N LEU A 87 7.75 -1.84 2.36
CA LEU A 87 6.93 -1.41 1.23
C LEU A 87 5.51 -1.09 1.72
N GLU A 88 5.08 0.15 1.49
CA GLU A 88 3.70 0.59 1.70
C GLU A 88 2.86 0.20 0.46
N VAL A 89 2.10 -0.87 0.58
CA VAL A 89 1.30 -1.45 -0.51
C VAL A 89 0.18 -0.51 -0.92
N ASN A 90 -0.46 0.18 0.04
CA ASN A 90 -1.49 1.17 -0.27
C ASN A 90 -0.93 2.35 -1.10
N ALA A 91 0.31 2.76 -0.84
CA ALA A 91 0.97 3.81 -1.62
C ALA A 91 1.29 3.33 -3.05
N LEU A 92 1.74 2.09 -3.20
CA LEU A 92 1.99 1.51 -4.52
C LEU A 92 0.69 1.37 -5.32
N ARG A 93 -0.36 0.78 -4.73
CA ARG A 93 -1.66 0.57 -5.37
C ARG A 93 -2.26 1.85 -5.95
N ASN A 94 -2.16 2.96 -5.22
CA ASN A 94 -2.73 4.24 -5.63
C ASN A 94 -1.73 5.12 -6.41
N SER A 95 -0.63 4.54 -6.90
CA SER A 95 0.37 5.25 -7.68
C SER A 95 0.39 4.80 -9.15
N PRO A 96 0.78 5.68 -10.09
CA PRO A 96 1.00 5.29 -11.48
C PRO A 96 2.03 4.16 -11.66
N LEU A 97 2.99 4.03 -10.73
CA LEU A 97 3.98 2.95 -10.74
C LEU A 97 3.35 1.60 -10.38
N GLY A 98 2.39 1.58 -9.45
CA GLY A 98 1.68 0.37 -9.08
C GLY A 98 0.78 -0.15 -10.20
N GLU A 99 0.12 0.74 -10.95
CA GLU A 99 -0.66 0.34 -12.12
C GLU A 99 0.19 -0.40 -13.15
N LEU A 100 1.40 0.12 -13.44
CA LEU A 100 2.36 -0.53 -14.34
C LEU A 100 2.85 -1.88 -13.79
N LEU A 101 3.13 -1.96 -12.48
CA LEU A 101 3.53 -3.20 -11.83
C LEU A 101 2.44 -4.27 -11.92
N LEU A 102 1.18 -3.91 -11.66
CA LEU A 102 0.03 -4.82 -11.75
C LEU A 102 -0.20 -5.28 -13.19
N GLN A 103 -0.02 -4.41 -14.18
CA GLN A 103 -0.08 -4.78 -15.60
C GLN A 103 1.02 -5.77 -15.97
N CYS A 104 2.25 -5.56 -15.50
CA CYS A 104 3.37 -6.49 -15.73
C CYS A 104 3.15 -7.85 -15.06
N LEU A 105 2.66 -7.88 -13.82
CA LEU A 105 2.35 -9.13 -13.11
C LEU A 105 1.19 -9.89 -13.79
N ALA A 106 0.13 -9.18 -14.18
CA ALA A 106 -0.99 -9.78 -14.91
C ALA A 106 -0.56 -10.36 -16.27
N ALA A 107 0.38 -9.70 -16.95
CA ALA A 107 0.95 -10.18 -18.21
C ALA A 107 1.90 -11.38 -18.04
N ARG A 108 2.55 -11.51 -16.88
CA ARG A 108 3.59 -12.52 -16.64
C ARG A 108 3.09 -13.79 -15.97
N GLU A 109 2.13 -13.68 -15.05
CA GLU A 109 1.75 -14.80 -14.19
C GLU A 109 0.43 -15.49 -14.55
N GLY A 110 -0.31 -15.00 -15.55
CA GLY A 110 -1.54 -15.68 -15.99
C GLY A 110 -2.44 -16.01 -14.80
N ARG A 111 -2.90 -14.96 -14.09
CA ARG A 111 -3.93 -14.96 -13.03
C ARG A 111 -4.30 -16.35 -12.48
N GLY A 112 -3.87 -16.69 -11.27
CA GLY A 112 -4.75 -17.56 -10.48
C GLY A 112 -4.20 -18.04 -9.17
N ASN A 113 -3.04 -18.69 -9.15
CA ASN A 113 -2.90 -19.73 -8.14
C ASN A 113 -2.70 -19.20 -6.71
N ALA A 114 -1.82 -18.21 -6.51
CA ALA A 114 -1.54 -17.67 -5.17
C ALA A 114 -2.55 -16.60 -4.74
N LEU A 115 -2.89 -15.67 -5.65
CA LEU A 115 -3.82 -14.57 -5.35
C LEU A 115 -5.24 -15.09 -5.10
N GLU A 116 -5.72 -16.05 -5.89
CA GLU A 116 -7.03 -16.66 -5.65
C GLU A 116 -7.03 -17.53 -4.39
N ALA A 117 -5.93 -18.21 -4.06
CA ALA A 117 -5.84 -18.98 -2.83
C ALA A 117 -5.98 -18.06 -1.60
N LEU A 118 -5.30 -16.91 -1.58
CA LEU A 118 -5.45 -15.91 -0.53
C LEU A 118 -6.87 -15.34 -0.48
N GLN A 119 -7.46 -15.04 -1.64
CA GLN A 119 -8.85 -14.54 -1.71
C GLN A 119 -9.87 -15.57 -1.23
N ARG A 120 -9.69 -16.86 -1.53
CA ARG A 120 -10.51 -17.95 -1.00
C ARG A 120 -10.37 -18.10 0.52
N MET A 121 -9.21 -17.73 1.06
CA MET A 121 -8.96 -17.64 2.50
C MET A 121 -9.41 -16.31 3.11
N GLY A 122 -10.13 -15.46 2.35
CA GLY A 122 -10.72 -14.22 2.83
C GLY A 122 -9.76 -13.02 2.89
N ILE A 123 -8.55 -13.16 2.34
CA ILE A 123 -7.55 -12.09 2.25
C ILE A 123 -7.49 -11.58 0.81
N ASP A 124 -7.87 -10.33 0.58
CA ASP A 124 -7.63 -9.63 -0.69
C ASP A 124 -6.29 -8.89 -0.62
N PRO A 125 -5.19 -9.39 -1.21
CA PRO A 125 -3.85 -8.80 -1.03
C PRO A 125 -3.74 -7.38 -1.61
N LEU A 126 -4.68 -6.97 -2.47
CA LEU A 126 -4.73 -5.62 -3.01
C LEU A 126 -5.52 -4.66 -2.12
N ARG A 127 -6.31 -5.15 -1.17
CA ARG A 127 -7.15 -4.30 -0.30
C ARG A 127 -6.78 -4.39 1.17
N ASP A 128 -6.50 -5.60 1.61
CA ASP A 128 -6.40 -6.01 3.00
C ASP A 128 -4.94 -5.95 3.49
N VAL A 129 -3.96 -5.81 2.58
CA VAL A 129 -2.54 -5.61 2.93
C VAL A 129 -2.17 -4.13 2.81
N ASP A 130 -1.66 -3.57 3.90
CA ASP A 130 -1.17 -2.18 3.93
C ASP A 130 0.34 -2.11 3.74
N ARG A 131 1.09 -3.00 4.41
CA ARG A 131 2.55 -2.97 4.43
C ARG A 131 3.18 -4.34 4.36
N VAL A 132 4.29 -4.42 3.64
CA VAL A 132 5.13 -5.62 3.56
C VAL A 132 6.56 -5.23 3.92
N GLY A 133 7.06 -5.77 5.02
CA GLY A 133 8.45 -5.71 5.43
C GLY A 133 9.20 -6.93 4.94
N ILE A 134 10.36 -6.75 4.31
CA ILE A 134 11.25 -7.82 3.87
C ILE A 134 12.57 -7.67 4.61
N THR A 135 12.99 -8.73 5.31
CA THR A 135 14.28 -8.80 6.02
C THR A 135 15.06 -10.03 5.56
N GLU A 136 16.31 -10.14 6.00
CA GLU A 136 17.14 -11.33 5.78
C GLU A 136 16.56 -12.61 6.39
N HIS A 137 15.64 -12.47 7.35
CA HIS A 137 15.07 -13.59 8.12
C HIS A 137 13.64 -13.92 7.72
N GLY A 138 12.99 -13.11 6.89
CA GLY A 138 11.65 -13.40 6.41
C GLY A 138 10.86 -12.19 5.92
N ILE A 139 9.56 -12.42 5.76
CA ILE A 139 8.59 -11.42 5.30
C ILE A 139 7.60 -11.17 6.45
N VAL A 140 7.37 -9.89 6.74
CA VAL A 140 6.36 -9.42 7.69
C VAL A 140 5.27 -8.71 6.90
N VAL A 141 4.01 -9.05 7.15
CA VAL A 141 2.87 -8.42 6.46
C VAL A 141 1.95 -7.81 7.50
N SER A 142 1.50 -6.57 7.26
CA SER A 142 0.56 -5.84 8.10
C SER A 142 -0.61 -5.31 7.26
N GLY A 143 -1.80 -5.32 7.84
CA GLY A 143 -3.03 -4.85 7.17
C GLY A 143 -4.30 -5.19 7.94
N ASP A 144 -5.45 -5.11 7.27
CA ASP A 144 -6.78 -5.41 7.79
C ASP A 144 -7.24 -6.81 7.37
N PHE A 145 -7.16 -7.76 8.30
CA PHE A 145 -7.43 -9.17 8.04
C PHE A 145 -8.65 -9.71 8.79
N HIS A 146 -9.64 -8.87 9.14
CA HIS A 146 -10.84 -9.29 9.88
C HIS A 146 -11.66 -10.39 9.18
N ARG A 147 -11.55 -10.50 7.84
CA ARG A 147 -12.24 -11.53 7.04
C ARG A 147 -11.40 -12.78 6.79
N ALA A 148 -10.15 -12.80 7.24
CA ALA A 148 -9.25 -13.90 6.99
C ALA A 148 -9.69 -15.16 7.73
N ASN A 149 -9.71 -16.30 7.02
CA ASN A 149 -9.91 -17.60 7.63
C ASN A 149 -8.60 -18.07 8.28
N TRP A 150 -8.34 -17.60 9.50
CA TRP A 150 -7.13 -17.91 10.25
C TRP A 150 -6.98 -19.39 10.58
N GLU A 151 -8.07 -20.11 10.84
CA GLU A 151 -8.02 -21.57 11.05
C GLU A 151 -7.57 -22.31 9.78
N GLY A 152 -8.01 -21.85 8.61
CA GLY A 152 -7.55 -22.37 7.32
C GLY A 152 -6.08 -22.04 7.00
N LEU A 153 -5.61 -20.87 7.44
CA LEU A 153 -4.26 -20.37 7.18
C LEU A 153 -3.19 -20.91 8.14
N LEU A 154 -3.52 -20.94 9.44
CA LEU A 154 -2.58 -21.26 10.53
C LEU A 154 -2.82 -22.67 11.08
N GLY A 155 -3.88 -23.35 10.65
CA GLY A 155 -4.25 -24.67 11.14
C GLY A 155 -4.59 -24.64 12.64
N SER A 156 -4.18 -25.69 13.35
CA SER A 156 -4.38 -25.84 14.80
C SER A 156 -3.30 -25.12 15.64
N ALA A 157 -2.58 -24.16 15.07
CA ALA A 157 -1.50 -23.47 15.77
C ALA A 157 -2.07 -22.56 16.87
N THR A 158 -1.68 -22.82 18.12
CA THR A 158 -2.09 -22.01 19.27
C THR A 158 -1.11 -20.87 19.49
N GLY A 159 -1.62 -19.64 19.44
CA GLY A 159 -0.80 -18.45 19.66
C GLY A 159 -0.54 -18.15 21.13
N THR A 160 0.68 -17.68 21.45
CA THR A 160 1.06 -17.15 22.75
C THR A 160 0.69 -15.67 22.87
N PRO A 161 0.13 -15.23 24.01
CA PRO A 161 -0.17 -13.81 24.22
C PRO A 161 1.13 -12.98 24.26
N TYR A 162 1.09 -11.78 23.69
CA TYR A 162 2.19 -10.81 23.69
C TYR A 162 1.67 -9.42 24.04
N GLY A 163 2.02 -8.92 25.22
CA GLY A 163 1.43 -7.70 25.78
C GLY A 163 -0.05 -7.88 26.12
N GLU A 164 -0.79 -6.78 26.26
CA GLU A 164 -2.21 -6.82 26.63
C GLU A 164 -3.16 -7.05 25.44
N GLN A 165 -2.69 -6.82 24.21
CA GLN A 165 -3.53 -6.83 23.00
C GLN A 165 -2.96 -7.68 21.86
N GLY A 166 -1.77 -8.27 22.03
CA GLY A 166 -1.09 -9.01 20.99
C GLY A 166 -1.19 -10.52 21.16
N GLN A 167 -1.16 -11.25 20.05
CA GLN A 167 -0.98 -12.70 20.04
C GLN A 167 0.05 -13.08 18.96
N ILE A 168 0.98 -13.97 19.30
CA ILE A 168 2.02 -14.48 18.39
C ILE A 168 1.75 -15.97 18.17
N THR A 169 1.53 -16.34 16.91
CA THR A 169 1.33 -17.73 16.49
C THR A 169 2.53 -18.15 15.66
N ALA A 170 3.37 -19.03 16.23
CA ALA A 170 4.41 -19.70 15.47
C ALA A 170 3.76 -20.79 14.62
N VAL A 171 3.91 -20.68 13.30
CA VAL A 171 3.49 -21.71 12.35
C VAL A 171 4.75 -22.43 11.90
N ASP A 172 4.85 -23.69 12.29
CA ASP A 172 5.93 -24.55 11.82
C ASP A 172 5.68 -24.85 10.33
N PRO A 173 6.51 -24.36 9.40
CA PRO A 173 6.28 -24.58 7.99
C PRO A 173 6.42 -26.08 7.72
N ARG A 174 5.32 -26.74 7.33
CA ARG A 174 5.31 -28.15 6.90
C ARG A 174 6.14 -28.42 5.63
N ALA A 175 6.88 -27.45 5.12
CA ALA A 175 7.69 -27.59 3.92
C ALA A 175 9.18 -27.61 4.29
N GLU A 176 9.83 -28.74 3.96
CA GLU A 176 11.27 -28.93 4.10
C GLU A 176 12.04 -27.71 3.56
N GLY A 177 12.74 -27.00 4.45
CA GLY A 177 13.63 -25.88 4.10
C GLY A 177 13.02 -24.47 4.12
N GLY A 178 11.75 -24.30 4.52
CA GLY A 178 11.13 -22.98 4.70
C GLY A 178 11.42 -22.36 6.07
N GLY A 179 11.72 -21.06 6.13
CA GLY A 179 11.90 -20.33 7.39
C GLY A 179 10.63 -20.28 8.25
N THR A 180 10.77 -20.16 9.58
CA THR A 180 9.65 -20.11 10.52
C THR A 180 8.67 -19.00 10.16
N LEU A 181 7.41 -19.37 9.92
CA LEU A 181 6.33 -18.40 9.69
C LEU A 181 5.78 -17.98 11.05
N ILE A 182 5.79 -16.68 11.33
CA ILE A 182 5.24 -16.14 12.57
C ILE A 182 4.08 -15.21 12.18
N ALA A 183 2.87 -15.57 12.59
CA ALA A 183 1.69 -14.72 12.45
C ALA A 183 1.47 -13.96 13.75
N THR A 184 1.34 -12.64 13.68
CA THR A 184 1.06 -11.80 14.84
C THR A 184 -0.24 -11.04 14.66
N ARG A 185 -1.08 -11.01 15.69
CA ARG A 185 -2.33 -10.25 15.77
C ARG A 185 -2.18 -9.16 16.82
N TRP A 186 -2.75 -7.98 16.60
CA TRP A 186 -2.69 -6.86 17.55
C TRP A 186 -4.01 -6.10 17.62
N GLY A 187 -4.50 -5.83 18.84
CA GLY A 187 -5.70 -5.02 19.10
C GLY A 187 -7.03 -5.73 18.83
N ASP A 188 -8.11 -4.96 18.78
CA ASP A 188 -9.49 -5.41 18.61
C ASP A 188 -9.83 -5.87 17.18
N SER A 189 -8.82 -6.17 16.37
CA SER A 189 -9.01 -6.82 15.08
C SER A 189 -9.36 -8.29 15.29
N LEU A 190 -10.40 -8.57 16.10
CA LEU A 190 -10.98 -9.88 16.39
C LEU A 190 -12.02 -10.29 15.33
#